data_AF-A0A9N8ZNW2-F1
#
_entry.id   AF-A0A9N8ZNW2-F1
#
_cell.length_a   1.000
_cell.length_b   1.000
_cell.length_c   1.000
_cell.angle_alpha   90.00
_cell.angle_beta   90.00
_cell.angle_gamma   90.00
#
_symmetry.space_group_name_H-M   'P 1'
#
loop_
_entity.id
_entity.type
_entity.pdbx_description
1 polymer ?
#
loop_
_entity_poly.entity_id
_entity_poly.type
_entity_poly.pdbx_seq_one_letter_code
_entity_poly.pdbx_strand_id
1 'polypeptide(L)'
;MDGTNQSEVEKKIVVVTDQEISKHLKLTNNLPTRKWKVSIYAVDDMGEHRPLNYVEKVVYILHPTFEHPERVVRKPPFTLSEKGWGEFDMKIILHYTDKSVPQDTLYHDLNFNKSHYEVSHRLTFKDPKPTFQLLLFHEKPGDTNSPKSSKKKSKPSLNATSKRQKTDTSGSPDYESGNSSRSPCSANESTNDKENHKVDYQKLARNLYALDEDDILEVIQIVNDNRSDEMYINEDIEGEFHIDLYTLGEELLKILWDFTESKLDPSTI
;
A
#
# COMPACT_ATOMS: atom_id res chain seq x y z
N MET A 1 29.74 50.86 -7.55
CA MET A 1 29.42 49.75 -6.63
C MET A 1 28.29 49.00 -7.29
N ASP A 2 28.53 47.76 -7.71
CA ASP A 2 27.56 47.03 -8.53
C ASP A 2 26.62 46.23 -7.61
N GLY A 3 25.46 46.82 -7.32
CA GLY A 3 24.46 46.27 -6.42
C GLY A 3 23.56 45.29 -7.16
N THR A 4 24.07 44.11 -7.49
CA THR A 4 23.27 43.06 -8.13
C THR A 4 22.18 42.60 -7.17
N ASN A 5 20.92 42.99 -7.43
CA ASN A 5 19.75 42.51 -6.68
C ASN A 5 19.59 41.00 -6.92
N GLN A 6 20.15 40.19 -6.03
CA GLN A 6 19.95 38.74 -6.04
C GLN A 6 18.48 38.43 -5.77
N SER A 7 17.88 37.57 -6.59
CA SER A 7 16.51 37.13 -6.35
C SER A 7 16.48 36.12 -5.20
N GLU A 8 15.66 36.38 -4.17
CA GLU A 8 15.49 35.46 -3.04
C GLU A 8 14.05 34.94 -3.02
N VAL A 9 13.89 33.62 -3.07
CA VAL A 9 12.58 32.96 -3.11
C VAL A 9 12.45 32.05 -1.91
N GLU A 10 11.36 32.19 -1.17
CA GLU A 10 11.10 31.40 0.03
C GLU A 10 9.95 30.44 -0.17
N LYS A 11 10.01 29.28 0.47
CA LYS A 11 8.91 28.30 0.53
C LYS A 11 8.71 27.82 1.95
N LYS A 12 7.46 27.86 2.42
CA LYS A 12 7.04 27.13 3.61
C LYS A 12 6.82 25.66 3.22
N ILE A 13 7.37 24.76 4.02
CA ILE A 13 7.09 23.33 3.95
C ILE A 13 6.65 22.84 5.33
N VAL A 14 6.03 21.68 5.37
CA VAL A 14 5.63 21.01 6.59
C VAL A 14 6.05 19.55 6.55
N VAL A 15 6.68 19.09 7.63
CA VAL A 15 6.93 17.67 7.90
C VAL A 15 5.78 17.16 8.75
N VAL A 16 4.97 16.30 8.17
CA VAL A 16 3.76 15.71 8.78
C VAL A 16 4.12 14.32 9.28
N THR A 17 3.77 14.02 10.52
CA THR A 17 4.12 12.77 11.20
C THR A 17 2.91 12.10 11.81
N ASP A 18 2.64 10.87 11.39
CA ASP A 18 1.57 10.02 11.90
C ASP A 18 2.19 8.79 12.61
N GLN A 19 1.61 8.36 13.72
CA GLN A 19 2.06 7.16 14.44
C GLN A 19 0.92 6.43 15.15
N GLU A 20 1.00 5.10 15.15
CA GLU A 20 0.05 4.20 15.80
C GLU A 20 0.76 3.09 16.58
N ILE A 21 0.20 2.67 17.71
CA ILE A 21 0.66 1.48 18.43
C ILE A 21 0.26 0.24 17.64
N SER A 22 1.22 -0.59 17.28
CA SER A 22 0.95 -1.88 16.63
C SER A 22 0.53 -2.91 17.67
N LYS A 23 -0.78 -3.00 17.93
CA LYS A 23 -1.40 -3.90 18.92
C LYS A 23 -0.87 -5.35 18.85
N HIS A 24 -0.59 -5.85 17.65
CA HIS A 24 -0.14 -7.23 17.38
C HIS A 24 1.39 -7.43 17.42
N LEU A 25 2.19 -6.40 17.75
CA LEU A 25 3.65 -6.52 17.88
C LEU A 25 4.06 -6.61 19.36
N LYS A 26 4.94 -7.58 19.66
CA LYS A 26 5.48 -7.79 21.00
C LYS A 26 6.21 -6.54 21.49
N LEU A 27 6.04 -6.23 22.78
CA LEU A 27 6.75 -5.13 23.43
C LEU A 27 8.27 -5.36 23.33
N THR A 28 8.99 -4.32 22.92
CA THR A 28 10.46 -4.31 22.89
C THR A 28 10.94 -3.42 24.03
N ASN A 29 11.84 -3.91 24.89
CA ASN A 29 12.30 -3.19 26.09
C ASN A 29 11.14 -2.72 27.00
N ASN A 30 10.07 -3.53 27.11
CA ASN A 30 8.81 -3.20 27.81
C ASN A 30 8.04 -1.99 27.22
N LEU A 31 8.39 -1.52 26.02
CA LEU A 31 7.70 -0.45 25.32
C LEU A 31 6.92 -0.99 24.10
N PRO A 32 5.75 -0.43 23.77
CA PRO A 32 4.97 -0.86 22.61
C PRO A 32 5.67 -0.48 21.31
N THR A 33 5.78 -1.42 20.37
CA THR A 33 6.23 -1.09 19.01
C THR A 33 5.14 -0.30 18.28
N ARG A 34 5.53 0.82 17.68
CA ARG A 34 4.67 1.67 16.86
C ARG A 34 5.01 1.49 15.38
N LYS A 35 4.02 1.68 14.50
CA LYS A 35 4.29 2.09 13.12
C LYS A 35 4.29 3.61 13.11
N TRP A 36 5.14 4.21 12.30
CA TRP A 36 5.14 5.65 12.08
C TRP A 36 5.36 5.97 10.60
N LYS A 37 4.85 7.13 10.17
CA LYS A 37 4.97 7.68 8.83
C LYS A 37 5.46 9.12 8.95
N VAL A 38 6.44 9.50 8.14
CA VAL A 38 6.91 10.89 8.00
C VAL A 38 6.79 11.29 6.53
N SER A 39 5.97 12.29 6.26
CA SER A 39 5.69 12.83 4.92
C SER A 39 6.04 14.32 4.87
N ILE A 40 6.27 14.86 3.67
CA ILE A 40 6.63 16.27 3.49
C ILE A 40 5.76 16.90 2.41
N TYR A 41 5.18 18.06 2.75
CA TYR A 41 4.34 18.86 1.85
C TYR A 41 4.88 20.29 1.75
N ALA A 42 4.69 20.91 0.60
CA ALA A 42 4.68 22.37 0.49
C ALA A 42 3.38 22.88 1.09
N VAL A 43 3.42 24.07 1.67
CA VAL A 43 2.24 24.77 2.18
C VAL A 43 2.00 25.99 1.29
N ASP A 44 0.80 26.13 0.73
CA ASP A 44 0.41 27.30 -0.05
C ASP A 44 -0.19 28.43 0.80
N ASP A 45 -0.58 29.53 0.16
CA ASP A 45 -1.06 30.74 0.83
C ASP A 45 -2.40 30.54 1.58
N MET A 46 -3.14 29.47 1.29
CA MET A 46 -4.35 29.07 2.02
C MET A 46 -4.07 28.15 3.21
N GLY A 47 -2.85 27.58 3.29
CA GLY A 47 -2.45 26.60 4.28
C GLY A 47 -2.56 25.14 3.82
N GLU A 48 -2.95 24.88 2.57
CA GLU A 48 -3.22 23.54 2.05
C GLU A 48 -1.93 22.74 1.75
N HIS A 49 -2.04 21.41 1.79
CA HIS A 49 -0.93 20.48 1.58
C HIS A 49 -0.70 20.15 0.09
N ARG A 50 0.46 20.56 -0.43
CA ARG A 50 0.78 20.49 -1.86
C ARG A 50 2.10 19.74 -2.13
N PRO A 51 2.29 19.11 -3.30
CA PRO A 51 3.50 18.33 -3.59
C PRO A 51 4.73 19.21 -3.89
N LEU A 52 5.88 18.87 -3.30
CA LEU A 52 7.16 19.58 -3.55
C LEU A 52 7.73 19.22 -4.94
N ASN A 53 7.14 19.80 -6.00
CA ASN A 53 7.54 19.56 -7.40
C ASN A 53 9.00 19.96 -7.73
N TYR A 54 9.66 20.70 -6.83
CA TYR A 54 11.05 21.14 -6.92
C TYR A 54 12.06 20.18 -6.25
N VAL A 55 11.62 19.09 -5.62
CA VAL A 55 12.49 18.08 -4.97
C VAL A 55 12.64 16.83 -5.85
N GLU A 56 13.89 16.38 -6.11
CA GLU A 56 14.20 15.11 -6.82
C GLU A 56 14.07 13.91 -5.88
N LYS A 57 14.59 14.05 -4.65
CA LYS A 57 14.57 13.00 -3.62
C LYS A 57 14.75 13.59 -2.22
N VAL A 58 14.22 12.87 -1.24
CA VAL A 58 14.48 13.08 0.18
C VAL A 58 15.34 11.95 0.70
N VAL A 59 16.30 12.26 1.57
CA VAL A 59 17.11 11.26 2.29
C VAL A 59 16.91 11.44 3.78
N TYR A 60 16.30 10.44 4.41
CA TYR A 60 16.13 10.37 5.86
C TYR A 60 17.34 9.66 6.47
N ILE A 61 17.97 10.27 7.46
CA ILE A 61 19.00 9.66 8.29
C ILE A 61 18.37 9.32 9.64
N LEU A 62 18.03 8.05 9.81
CA LEU A 62 17.43 7.50 11.02
C LEU A 62 18.46 7.23 12.11
N HIS A 63 17.98 6.89 13.31
CA HIS A 63 18.85 6.48 14.41
C HIS A 63 19.73 5.26 14.01
N PRO A 64 21.03 5.19 14.40
CA PRO A 64 21.94 4.12 13.96
C PRO A 64 21.57 2.68 14.35
N THR A 65 20.50 2.47 15.12
CA THR A 65 19.95 1.14 15.44
C THR A 65 19.05 0.56 14.34
N PHE A 66 18.64 1.36 13.34
CA PHE A 66 17.90 0.85 12.19
C PHE A 66 18.84 0.17 11.20
N GLU A 67 18.41 -0.98 10.65
CA GLU A 67 19.09 -1.54 9.49
C GLU A 67 19.01 -0.57 8.31
N HIS A 68 20.17 -0.29 7.70
CA HIS A 68 20.35 0.75 6.68
C HIS A 68 19.72 2.11 7.09
N PRO A 69 20.31 2.86 8.03
CA PRO A 69 19.67 4.05 8.60
C PRO A 69 19.52 5.21 7.60
N GLU A 70 20.22 5.19 6.46
CA GLU A 70 19.96 6.10 5.34
C GLU A 70 18.83 5.54 4.44
N ARG A 71 17.72 6.27 4.33
CA ARG A 71 16.55 5.89 3.52
C ARG A 71 16.26 6.94 2.44
N VAL A 72 16.20 6.51 1.18
CA VAL A 72 16.04 7.41 0.03
C VAL A 72 14.64 7.29 -0.58
N VAL A 73 13.82 8.35 -0.50
CA VAL A 73 12.48 8.41 -1.09
C VAL A 73 12.46 9.36 -2.29
N ARG A 74 11.84 8.93 -3.40
CA ARG A 74 11.92 9.61 -4.72
C ARG A 74 10.57 10.04 -5.33
N LYS A 75 9.46 9.87 -4.61
CA LYS A 75 8.12 10.26 -5.08
C LYS A 75 7.45 11.15 -4.03
N PRO A 76 6.76 12.25 -4.40
CA PRO A 76 5.94 13.00 -3.46
C PRO A 76 4.80 12.14 -2.89
N PRO A 77 4.35 12.36 -1.64
CA PRO A 77 4.81 13.37 -0.67
C PRO A 77 6.02 12.89 0.15
N PHE A 78 6.89 12.08 -0.45
CA PHE A 78 8.17 11.60 0.10
C PHE A 78 8.04 10.78 1.39
N THR A 79 6.86 10.21 1.63
CA THR A 79 6.52 9.39 2.79
C THR A 79 7.54 8.27 3.01
N LEU A 80 8.24 8.34 4.14
CA LEU A 80 8.87 7.19 4.77
C LEU A 80 7.86 6.56 5.74
N SER A 81 7.80 5.23 5.79
CA SER A 81 7.03 4.48 6.79
C SER A 81 7.93 3.40 7.39
N GLU A 82 7.92 3.28 8.71
CA GLU A 82 8.78 2.36 9.47
C GLU A 82 8.13 1.92 10.78
N LYS A 83 8.80 1.03 11.51
CA LYS A 83 8.38 0.50 12.82
C LYS A 83 9.48 0.73 13.86
N GLY A 84 9.09 1.15 15.06
CA GLY A 84 10.03 1.41 16.16
C GLY A 84 9.34 1.51 17.51
N TRP A 85 10.10 1.27 18.59
CA TRP A 85 9.62 1.37 19.97
C TRP A 85 10.10 2.65 20.69
N GLY A 86 11.09 3.36 20.11
CA GLY A 86 11.75 4.51 20.72
C GLY A 86 11.70 5.77 19.86
N GLU A 87 11.78 6.91 20.53
CA GLU A 87 11.78 8.27 19.98
C GLU A 87 13.21 8.70 19.61
N PHE A 88 13.39 9.53 18.58
CA PHE A 88 14.72 10.01 18.17
C PHE A 88 14.70 11.22 17.23
N ASP A 89 15.73 12.07 17.33
CA ASP A 89 16.06 13.06 16.29
C ASP A 89 16.52 12.37 14.99
N MET A 90 15.88 12.71 13.87
CA MET A 90 16.32 12.33 12.52
C MET A 90 16.72 13.56 11.69
N LYS A 91 17.58 13.34 10.69
CA LYS A 91 17.87 14.35 9.66
C LYS A 91 17.10 14.05 8.39
N ILE A 92 16.52 15.07 7.79
CA ILE A 92 15.75 15.00 6.55
C ILE A 92 16.45 15.89 5.52
N ILE A 93 17.14 15.28 4.56
CA ILE A 93 17.96 15.98 3.57
C ILE A 93 17.19 16.10 2.25
N LEU A 94 16.94 17.32 1.81
CA LEU A 94 16.22 17.62 0.57
C LEU A 94 17.23 17.77 -0.58
N HIS A 95 17.08 16.97 -1.65
CA HIS A 95 17.81 17.16 -2.89
C HIS A 95 16.88 17.72 -3.96
N TYR A 96 17.23 18.88 -4.50
CA TYR A 96 16.42 19.59 -5.48
C TYR A 96 16.60 19.08 -6.92
N THR A 97 15.60 19.34 -7.76
CA THR A 97 15.62 18.97 -9.19
C THR A 97 16.69 19.74 -9.97
N ASP A 98 17.05 20.96 -9.54
CA ASP A 98 18.22 21.69 -10.02
C ASP A 98 19.44 21.41 -9.12
N LYS A 99 20.41 20.67 -9.67
CA LYS A 99 21.57 20.14 -8.94
C LYS A 99 22.62 21.17 -8.57
N SER A 100 22.47 22.44 -8.98
CA SER A 100 23.31 23.53 -8.45
C SER A 100 22.72 24.21 -7.22
N VAL A 101 21.49 23.88 -6.82
CA VAL A 101 20.92 24.35 -5.54
C VAL A 101 21.49 23.47 -4.43
N PRO A 102 22.07 24.03 -3.35
CA PRO A 102 22.52 23.26 -2.20
C PRO A 102 21.41 22.42 -1.58
N GLN A 103 21.78 21.35 -0.87
CA GLN A 103 20.81 20.52 -0.15
C GLN A 103 20.47 21.17 1.20
N ASP A 104 19.19 21.27 1.51
CA ASP A 104 18.74 21.64 2.86
C ASP A 104 18.69 20.40 3.76
N THR A 105 19.03 20.59 5.04
CA THR A 105 18.91 19.55 6.07
C THR A 105 17.99 20.03 7.16
N LEU A 106 16.80 19.43 7.24
CA LEU A 106 15.86 19.62 8.34
C LEU A 106 16.26 18.69 9.48
N TYR A 107 16.05 19.16 10.71
CA TYR A 107 16.14 18.35 11.93
C TYR A 107 14.71 18.12 12.41
N HIS A 108 14.36 16.87 12.68
CA HIS A 108 13.00 16.46 13.02
C HIS A 108 13.03 15.44 14.16
N ASP A 109 12.41 15.81 15.27
CA ASP A 109 12.17 14.94 16.41
C ASP A 109 11.00 13.99 16.11
N LEU A 110 11.29 12.68 16.06
CA LEU A 110 10.27 11.63 16.04
C LEU A 110 9.89 11.27 17.47
N ASN A 111 8.77 11.84 17.95
CA ASN A 111 8.20 11.53 19.26
C ASN A 111 6.77 10.99 19.15
N PHE A 112 6.25 10.43 20.25
CA PHE A 112 4.97 9.74 20.30
C PHE A 112 3.94 10.44 21.22
N ASN A 113 4.17 11.72 21.55
CA ASN A 113 3.29 12.53 22.42
C ASN A 113 1.90 12.78 21.80
N LYS A 114 1.78 12.65 20.47
CA LYS A 114 0.52 12.72 19.72
C LYS A 114 0.52 11.62 18.65
N SER A 115 -0.67 11.15 18.25
CA SER A 115 -0.83 10.24 17.10
C SER A 115 -0.55 10.94 15.76
N HIS A 116 -0.71 12.25 15.70
CA HIS A 116 -0.46 13.09 14.54
C HIS A 116 0.14 14.44 14.98
N TYR A 117 1.16 14.93 14.29
CA TYR A 117 1.70 16.27 14.46
C TYR A 117 2.46 16.79 13.22
N GLU A 118 2.66 18.11 13.19
CA GLU A 118 3.24 18.82 12.06
C GLU A 118 4.36 19.77 12.51
N VAL A 119 5.45 19.82 11.74
CA VAL A 119 6.57 20.73 11.97
C VAL A 119 6.79 21.58 10.72
N SER A 120 6.56 22.89 10.83
CA SER A 120 6.79 23.85 9.73
C SER A 120 8.27 24.21 9.62
N HIS A 121 8.81 24.17 8.39
CA HIS A 121 10.14 24.68 8.06
C HIS A 121 10.06 25.71 6.92
N ARG A 122 11.09 26.55 6.78
CA ARG A 122 11.21 27.59 5.76
C ARG A 122 12.48 27.34 4.96
N LEU A 123 12.31 27.12 3.66
CA LEU A 123 13.39 26.97 2.68
C LEU A 123 13.64 28.32 2.01
N THR A 124 14.90 28.64 1.74
CA THR A 124 15.31 29.94 1.17
C THR A 124 16.28 29.73 0.01
N PHE A 125 15.82 30.06 -1.20
CA PHE A 125 16.53 29.86 -2.45
C PHE A 125 17.12 31.18 -2.96
N LYS A 126 18.45 31.26 -3.04
CA LYS A 126 19.19 32.43 -3.52
C LYS A 126 19.56 32.28 -4.99
N ASP A 127 19.18 33.30 -5.76
CA ASP A 127 19.23 33.40 -7.21
C ASP A 127 18.90 32.09 -7.99
N PRO A 128 17.74 31.46 -7.72
CA PRO A 128 17.33 30.23 -8.39
C PRO A 128 17.18 30.45 -9.89
N LYS A 129 17.63 29.50 -10.72
CA LYS A 129 17.48 29.58 -12.19
C LYS A 129 16.00 29.70 -12.60
N PRO A 130 15.66 30.37 -13.72
CA PRO A 130 14.27 30.52 -14.17
C PRO A 130 13.48 29.21 -14.30
N THR A 131 14.12 28.11 -14.72
CA THR A 131 13.51 26.78 -14.78
C THR A 131 13.18 26.19 -13.40
N PHE A 132 13.95 26.55 -12.38
CA PHE A 132 13.70 26.15 -10.99
C PHE A 132 12.68 27.09 -10.32
N GLN A 133 12.73 28.40 -10.60
CA GLN A 133 11.69 29.36 -10.20
C GLN A 133 10.31 28.91 -10.64
N LEU A 134 10.16 28.41 -11.88
CA LEU A 134 8.90 27.84 -12.35
C LEU A 134 8.43 26.65 -11.49
N LEU A 135 9.31 25.80 -10.97
CA LEU A 135 8.91 24.71 -10.06
C LEU A 135 8.64 25.17 -8.62
N LEU A 136 9.19 26.33 -8.20
CA LEU A 136 8.91 26.96 -6.90
C LEU A 136 7.58 27.72 -6.89
N PHE A 137 7.19 28.34 -8.02
CA PHE A 137 5.98 29.18 -8.13
C PHE A 137 4.81 28.50 -8.85
N HIS A 138 5.06 27.69 -9.87
CA HIS A 138 4.03 26.97 -10.62
C HIS A 138 4.05 25.49 -10.26
N GLU A 139 3.17 25.11 -9.34
CA GLU A 139 2.74 23.72 -9.25
C GLU A 139 2.06 23.35 -10.56
N LYS A 140 2.41 22.18 -11.12
CA LYS A 140 1.65 21.67 -12.26
C LYS A 140 0.23 21.38 -11.76
N PRO A 141 -0.84 21.88 -12.42
CA PRO A 141 -2.17 21.38 -12.15
C PRO A 141 -2.16 19.87 -12.44
N GLY A 142 -2.59 19.07 -11.47
CA GLY A 142 -2.60 17.61 -11.62
C GLY A 142 -3.51 17.19 -12.78
N ASP A 143 -3.16 16.09 -13.43
CA ASP A 143 -3.96 15.50 -14.51
C ASP A 143 -5.33 15.04 -13.98
N THR A 144 -6.30 15.95 -14.01
CA THR A 144 -7.71 15.70 -13.72
C THR A 144 -8.30 14.90 -14.87
N ASN A 145 -8.11 13.58 -14.80
CA ASN A 145 -8.60 12.58 -15.75
C ASN A 145 -10.15 12.59 -15.83
N SER A 146 -10.66 13.53 -16.61
CA SER A 146 -12.04 13.57 -17.10
C SER A 146 -12.02 13.22 -18.60
N PRO A 147 -12.86 12.27 -19.06
CA PRO A 147 -12.60 11.58 -20.33
C PRO A 147 -12.94 12.44 -21.55
N LYS A 148 -11.93 13.08 -22.15
CA LYS A 148 -12.07 13.77 -23.45
C LYS A 148 -12.24 12.79 -24.61
N SER A 149 -13.49 12.44 -24.85
CA SER A 149 -13.95 11.70 -26.02
C SER A 149 -13.39 12.26 -27.33
N SER A 150 -12.67 11.44 -28.09
CA SER A 150 -12.36 11.73 -29.50
C SER A 150 -12.52 10.48 -30.36
N LYS A 151 -13.44 10.56 -31.33
CA LYS A 151 -13.80 9.44 -32.22
C LYS A 151 -12.69 9.21 -33.24
N LYS A 152 -12.16 7.99 -33.35
CA LYS A 152 -11.52 7.50 -34.59
C LYS A 152 -12.01 6.09 -34.92
N LYS A 153 -12.77 5.98 -36.01
CA LYS A 153 -13.26 4.72 -36.57
C LYS A 153 -12.47 4.36 -37.83
N SER A 154 -12.06 3.08 -37.90
CA SER A 154 -11.79 2.27 -39.11
C SER A 154 -10.69 2.67 -40.11
N LYS A 155 -10.05 1.63 -40.66
CA LYS A 155 -9.06 1.64 -41.77
C LYS A 155 -9.79 1.64 -43.13
N PRO A 156 -9.09 1.83 -44.27
CA PRO A 156 -8.51 0.68 -45.00
C PRO A 156 -7.13 0.99 -45.64
N SER A 157 -6.48 0.13 -46.44
CA SER A 157 -6.08 -1.29 -46.30
C SER A 157 -5.28 -1.72 -47.55
N LEU A 158 -4.34 -2.68 -47.44
CA LEU A 158 -3.71 -3.42 -48.57
C LEU A 158 -2.78 -2.55 -49.47
N ASN A 159 -1.81 -3.08 -50.24
CA ASN A 159 -1.31 -4.46 -50.50
C ASN A 159 0.19 -4.35 -50.96
N ALA A 160 1.12 -5.30 -50.73
CA ALA A 160 1.46 -6.49 -51.56
C ALA A 160 3.01 -6.54 -51.79
N THR A 161 3.74 -7.64 -52.10
CA THR A 161 3.63 -9.12 -51.87
C THR A 161 4.99 -9.80 -52.20
N SER A 162 5.30 -10.97 -51.61
CA SER A 162 6.16 -12.11 -52.13
C SER A 162 7.42 -12.44 -51.30
N LYS A 163 7.86 -13.69 -51.11
CA LYS A 163 7.36 -15.07 -51.43
C LYS A 163 7.99 -16.04 -50.37
N ARG A 164 7.24 -16.97 -49.74
CA ARG A 164 7.01 -18.41 -50.07
C ARG A 164 8.30 -19.28 -50.13
N GLN A 165 8.36 -20.51 -49.59
CA GLN A 165 7.33 -21.53 -49.24
C GLN A 165 7.86 -22.45 -48.07
N LYS A 166 7.28 -23.53 -47.44
CA LYS A 166 6.28 -24.61 -47.65
C LYS A 166 6.57 -25.63 -48.79
N THR A 167 6.25 -26.92 -48.74
CA THR A 167 5.22 -27.75 -48.04
C THR A 167 5.87 -28.94 -47.26
N ASP A 168 5.26 -30.00 -46.68
CA ASP A 168 3.99 -30.76 -46.88
C ASP A 168 3.38 -31.36 -45.57
N THR A 169 2.36 -32.24 -45.69
CA THR A 169 1.36 -32.57 -44.62
C THR A 169 1.04 -34.08 -44.46
N SER A 170 0.97 -34.59 -43.22
CA SER A 170 0.16 -35.73 -42.67
C SER A 170 0.79 -36.21 -41.34
N GLY A 171 0.14 -36.88 -40.38
CA GLY A 171 -1.27 -37.26 -40.12
C GLY A 171 -1.37 -37.91 -38.71
N SER A 172 -2.53 -37.88 -38.05
CA SER A 172 -2.74 -38.38 -36.66
C SER A 172 -3.16 -39.88 -36.60
N PRO A 173 -3.35 -40.52 -35.42
CA PRO A 173 -2.96 -40.20 -34.03
C PRO A 173 -2.20 -41.36 -33.30
N ASP A 174 -1.86 -41.24 -32.00
CA ASP A 174 -2.28 -42.14 -30.89
C ASP A 174 -1.53 -41.95 -29.53
N TYR A 175 -1.95 -42.72 -28.52
CA TYR A 175 -1.60 -42.80 -27.07
C TYR A 175 -0.18 -43.37 -26.78
N GLU A 176 0.37 -43.51 -25.55
CA GLU A 176 -0.05 -43.45 -24.12
C GLU A 176 0.94 -42.56 -23.31
N SER A 177 0.56 -41.87 -22.23
CA SER A 177 0.35 -42.34 -20.84
C SER A 177 1.56 -43.02 -20.16
N GLY A 178 1.83 -42.67 -18.90
CA GLY A 178 3.02 -43.11 -18.14
C GLY A 178 2.71 -44.06 -16.97
N ASN A 179 3.72 -44.84 -16.57
CA ASN A 179 3.69 -45.73 -15.40
C ASN A 179 3.19 -45.00 -14.12
N SER A 180 2.26 -45.52 -13.31
CA SER A 180 2.19 -46.87 -12.69
C SER A 180 3.34 -47.09 -11.68
N SER A 181 3.22 -46.64 -10.43
CA SER A 181 2.46 -47.23 -9.31
C SER A 181 3.19 -48.33 -8.52
N ARG A 182 3.38 -48.10 -7.21
CA ARG A 182 2.97 -48.99 -6.09
C ARG A 182 3.48 -48.49 -4.73
N SER A 183 2.65 -48.70 -3.71
CA SER A 183 2.90 -48.36 -2.30
C SER A 183 3.70 -49.49 -1.58
N PRO A 184 3.96 -49.38 -0.27
CA PRO A 184 2.92 -49.83 0.67
C PRO A 184 2.66 -48.85 1.83
N CYS A 185 1.45 -48.96 2.39
CA CYS A 185 1.06 -48.40 3.68
C CYS A 185 1.30 -49.43 4.80
N SER A 186 1.35 -48.97 6.05
CA SER A 186 1.07 -49.79 7.23
C SER A 186 0.55 -48.87 8.34
N ALA A 187 -0.47 -49.30 9.08
CA ALA A 187 -1.12 -48.53 10.13
C ALA A 187 -0.93 -49.20 11.50
N ASN A 188 -1.08 -48.43 12.59
CA ASN A 188 -2.26 -48.55 13.46
C ASN A 188 -2.24 -47.44 14.54
N GLU A 189 -3.45 -46.96 14.86
CA GLU A 189 -4.04 -46.73 16.20
C GLU A 189 -3.24 -46.06 17.35
N SER A 190 -3.85 -45.32 18.28
CA SER A 190 -5.17 -44.64 18.42
C SER A 190 -5.18 -43.92 19.78
N THR A 191 -5.82 -42.74 19.92
CA THR A 191 -6.61 -42.31 21.11
C THR A 191 -7.02 -40.83 21.06
N ASN A 192 -8.14 -40.53 21.76
CA ASN A 192 -8.55 -39.22 22.29
C ASN A 192 -9.02 -38.14 21.29
N ASP A 193 -10.22 -38.34 20.77
CA ASP A 193 -11.37 -37.46 21.03
C ASP A 193 -11.10 -35.99 21.42
N LYS A 194 -11.11 -35.12 20.41
CA LYS A 194 -11.98 -33.92 20.38
C LYS A 194 -12.47 -33.72 18.96
N GLU A 195 -13.75 -33.37 18.77
CA GLU A 195 -14.30 -33.02 17.46
C GLU A 195 -13.74 -31.67 16.98
N ASN A 196 -12.54 -31.68 16.41
CA ASN A 196 -11.97 -30.48 15.80
C ASN A 196 -12.64 -30.24 14.44
N HIS A 197 -13.63 -29.34 14.43
CA HIS A 197 -14.46 -29.04 13.26
C HIS A 197 -13.64 -28.27 12.22
N LYS A 198 -12.94 -29.02 11.36
CA LYS A 198 -11.92 -28.49 10.44
C LYS A 198 -12.52 -27.74 9.25
N VAL A 199 -13.02 -26.54 9.51
CA VAL A 199 -13.46 -25.55 8.52
C VAL A 199 -12.44 -25.44 7.38
N ASP A 200 -12.89 -25.52 6.13
CA ASP A 200 -12.03 -25.34 4.97
C ASP A 200 -11.99 -23.86 4.57
N TYR A 201 -10.97 -23.14 5.06
CA TYR A 201 -10.71 -21.74 4.75
C TYR A 201 -10.76 -21.41 3.24
N GLN A 202 -10.39 -22.34 2.35
CA GLN A 202 -10.47 -22.10 0.90
C GLN A 202 -11.89 -22.24 0.34
N LYS A 203 -12.74 -23.10 0.93
CA LYS A 203 -14.15 -23.15 0.58
C LYS A 203 -14.90 -21.97 1.21
N LEU A 204 -14.65 -21.65 2.49
CA LEU A 204 -15.25 -20.50 3.17
C LEU A 204 -14.96 -19.18 2.42
N ALA A 205 -13.72 -18.94 2.01
CA ALA A 205 -13.37 -17.75 1.24
C ALA A 205 -14.08 -17.65 -0.13
N ARG A 206 -14.31 -18.78 -0.81
CA ARG A 206 -15.08 -18.82 -2.07
C ARG A 206 -16.56 -18.58 -1.81
N ASN A 207 -17.10 -19.19 -0.75
CA ASN A 207 -18.50 -19.04 -0.36
C ASN A 207 -18.81 -17.56 -0.02
N LEU A 208 -18.00 -16.92 0.82
CA LEU A 208 -18.17 -15.50 1.20
C LEU A 208 -18.09 -14.55 0.00
N TYR A 209 -17.30 -14.89 -1.02
CA TYR A 209 -17.22 -14.13 -2.28
C TYR A 209 -18.37 -14.42 -3.27
N ALA A 210 -19.22 -15.40 -2.96
CA ALA A 210 -20.34 -15.84 -3.80
C ALA A 210 -21.72 -15.49 -3.19
N LEU A 211 -21.76 -14.74 -2.08
CA LEU A 211 -22.97 -14.21 -1.47
C LEU A 211 -23.47 -12.95 -2.20
N ASP A 212 -24.78 -12.72 -2.19
CA ASP A 212 -25.41 -11.49 -2.66
C ASP A 212 -25.36 -10.36 -1.59
N GLU A 213 -25.67 -9.12 -1.98
CA GLU A 213 -25.52 -7.91 -1.16
C GLU A 213 -26.26 -7.98 0.20
N ASP A 214 -27.48 -8.56 0.22
CA ASP A 214 -28.26 -8.77 1.45
C ASP A 214 -27.61 -9.79 2.40
N ASP A 215 -26.99 -10.84 1.87
CA ASP A 215 -26.29 -11.87 2.66
C ASP A 215 -24.95 -11.37 3.22
N ILE A 216 -24.26 -10.50 2.46
CA ILE A 216 -23.03 -9.83 2.90
C ILE A 216 -23.31 -8.93 4.11
N LEU A 217 -24.45 -8.22 4.13
CA LEU A 217 -24.87 -7.43 5.30
C LEU A 217 -25.10 -8.32 6.54
N GLU A 218 -25.72 -9.49 6.37
CA GLU A 218 -25.93 -10.43 7.47
C GLU A 218 -24.59 -11.01 7.99
N VAL A 219 -23.62 -11.30 7.10
CA VAL A 219 -22.24 -11.65 7.50
C VAL A 219 -21.56 -10.52 8.29
N ILE A 220 -21.66 -9.27 7.83
CA ILE A 220 -21.07 -8.10 8.54
C ILE A 220 -21.70 -7.95 9.93
N GLN A 221 -23.00 -8.22 10.08
CA GLN A 221 -23.65 -8.24 11.38
C GLN A 221 -23.13 -9.38 12.25
N ILE A 222 -23.11 -10.63 11.75
CA ILE A 222 -22.61 -11.81 12.49
C ILE A 222 -21.19 -11.59 13.01
N VAL A 223 -20.31 -11.00 12.19
CA VAL A 223 -18.92 -10.70 12.58
C VAL A 223 -18.82 -9.61 13.65
N ASN A 224 -19.71 -8.61 13.64
CA ASN A 224 -19.75 -7.56 14.66
C ASN A 224 -20.39 -8.04 15.98
N ASP A 225 -21.47 -8.82 15.92
CA ASP A 225 -22.16 -9.38 17.08
C ASP A 225 -21.29 -10.40 17.85
N ASN A 226 -20.30 -11.00 17.17
CA ASN A 226 -19.32 -11.96 17.74
C ASN A 226 -17.88 -11.41 17.77
N ARG A 227 -17.70 -10.08 17.70
CA ARG A 227 -16.38 -9.42 17.59
C ARG A 227 -15.51 -9.66 18.82
N SER A 228 -14.30 -10.19 18.62
CA SER A 228 -13.31 -10.45 19.68
C SER A 228 -11.99 -9.72 19.44
N ASP A 229 -11.19 -9.54 20.48
CA ASP A 229 -9.92 -8.78 20.45
C ASP A 229 -8.82 -9.39 19.54
N GLU A 230 -8.98 -10.63 19.07
CA GLU A 230 -8.02 -11.29 18.15
C GLU A 230 -8.35 -11.06 16.67
N MET A 231 -9.57 -10.60 16.34
CA MET A 231 -10.07 -10.51 14.96
C MET A 231 -9.56 -9.26 14.22
N TYR A 232 -9.07 -9.47 12.99
CA TYR A 232 -8.63 -8.40 12.10
C TYR A 232 -9.66 -8.13 11.00
N ILE A 233 -10.30 -6.96 11.12
CA ILE A 233 -11.29 -6.42 10.19
C ILE A 233 -10.79 -5.04 9.78
N ASN A 234 -10.66 -4.80 8.48
CA ASN A 234 -10.31 -3.49 7.93
C ASN A 234 -11.56 -2.81 7.37
N GLU A 235 -11.94 -1.71 8.00
CA GLU A 235 -13.07 -0.83 7.63
C GLU A 235 -12.56 0.47 6.97
N ASP A 236 -11.25 0.57 6.70
CA ASP A 236 -10.52 1.78 6.26
C ASP A 236 -10.85 2.27 4.82
N ILE A 237 -11.76 1.61 4.11
CA ILE A 237 -12.15 1.92 2.73
C ILE A 237 -13.68 2.02 2.65
N GLU A 238 -14.18 3.18 2.22
CA GLU A 238 -15.61 3.49 2.13
C GLU A 238 -16.32 2.54 1.14
N GLY A 239 -16.93 1.48 1.68
CA GLY A 239 -17.70 0.48 0.94
C GLY A 239 -17.03 -0.89 0.71
N GLU A 240 -15.84 -1.17 1.25
CA GLU A 240 -15.12 -2.43 0.98
C GLU A 240 -14.71 -3.19 2.27
N PHE A 241 -15.59 -4.09 2.74
CA PHE A 241 -15.39 -4.88 3.96
C PHE A 241 -14.32 -5.97 3.78
N HIS A 242 -13.18 -5.80 4.45
CA HIS A 242 -12.06 -6.75 4.41
C HIS A 242 -11.93 -7.52 5.74
N ILE A 243 -11.97 -8.85 5.67
CA ILE A 243 -11.89 -9.75 6.83
C ILE A 243 -10.80 -10.83 6.64
N ASP A 244 -9.92 -11.00 7.63
CA ASP A 244 -8.90 -12.06 7.60
C ASP A 244 -9.39 -13.32 8.32
N LEU A 245 -9.78 -14.33 7.55
CA LEU A 245 -10.28 -15.62 8.04
C LEU A 245 -9.29 -16.38 8.95
N TYR A 246 -7.99 -16.07 8.90
CA TYR A 246 -7.00 -16.68 9.79
C TYR A 246 -6.88 -15.99 11.15
N THR A 247 -7.60 -14.88 11.36
CA THR A 247 -7.70 -14.14 12.63
C THR A 247 -9.04 -14.33 13.34
N LEU A 248 -9.97 -15.08 12.74
CA LEU A 248 -11.26 -15.38 13.33
C LEU A 248 -11.15 -16.60 14.25
N GLY A 249 -11.71 -16.50 15.46
CA GLY A 249 -11.78 -17.61 16.39
C GLY A 249 -12.60 -18.79 15.84
N GLU A 250 -12.30 -20.01 16.30
CA GLU A 250 -12.92 -21.26 15.80
C GLU A 250 -14.47 -21.24 15.88
N GLU A 251 -15.03 -20.56 16.88
CA GLU A 251 -16.49 -20.40 17.05
C GLU A 251 -17.11 -19.52 15.95
N LEU A 252 -16.54 -18.34 15.65
CA LEU A 252 -17.02 -17.50 14.54
C LEU A 252 -16.75 -18.15 13.18
N LEU A 253 -15.61 -18.84 13.00
CA LEU A 253 -15.34 -19.60 11.78
C LEU A 253 -16.40 -20.67 11.53
N LYS A 254 -16.89 -21.32 12.58
CA LYS A 254 -18.00 -22.27 12.48
C LYS A 254 -19.32 -21.56 12.15
N ILE A 255 -19.66 -20.46 12.83
CA ILE A 255 -20.90 -19.71 12.56
C ILE A 255 -20.93 -19.22 11.10
N LEU A 256 -19.82 -18.68 10.58
CA LEU A 256 -19.71 -18.25 9.18
C LEU A 256 -19.72 -19.44 8.19
N TRP A 257 -19.18 -20.60 8.58
CA TRP A 257 -19.29 -21.81 7.78
C TRP A 257 -20.75 -22.28 7.67
N ASP A 258 -21.40 -22.49 8.82
CA ASP A 258 -22.78 -22.98 8.89
C ASP A 258 -23.74 -22.01 8.18
N PHE A 259 -23.52 -20.68 8.32
CA PHE A 259 -24.26 -19.64 7.60
C PHE A 259 -24.04 -19.73 6.08
N THR A 260 -22.79 -19.77 5.62
CA THR A 260 -22.51 -19.75 4.18
C THR A 260 -22.87 -21.05 3.46
N GLU A 261 -22.80 -22.21 4.12
CA GLU A 261 -23.39 -23.43 3.58
C GLU A 261 -24.93 -23.29 3.53
N SER A 262 -25.58 -22.77 4.58
CA SER A 262 -27.03 -22.58 4.60
C SER A 262 -27.58 -21.63 3.52
N LYS A 263 -26.80 -20.65 3.04
CA LYS A 263 -27.22 -19.74 1.95
C LYS A 263 -26.90 -20.28 0.55
N LEU A 264 -25.87 -21.12 0.41
CA LEU A 264 -25.38 -21.61 -0.89
C LEU A 264 -25.81 -23.06 -1.22
N ASP A 265 -26.46 -23.78 -0.31
CA ASP A 265 -26.91 -25.14 -0.57
C ASP A 265 -28.14 -25.14 -1.50
N PRO A 266 -28.10 -25.81 -2.67
CA PRO A 266 -29.18 -25.79 -3.66
C PRO A 266 -30.42 -26.63 -3.24
N SER A 267 -30.52 -26.97 -1.95
CA SER A 267 -31.64 -27.70 -1.33
C SER A 267 -32.81 -26.80 -0.91
N THR A 268 -32.65 -25.47 -0.98
CA THR A 268 -33.57 -24.48 -0.40
C THR A 268 -34.25 -23.58 -1.46
N ILE A 269 -34.38 -24.08 -2.70
CA ILE A 269 -35.09 -23.44 -3.83
C ILE A 269 -36.17 -24.37 -4.38
#